data_AF-A0A420TM10-F1
#
_entry.id   AF-A0A420TM10-F1
#
_cell.length_a   1.000
_cell.length_b   1.000
_cell.length_c   1.000
_cell.angle_alpha   90.00
_cell.angle_beta   90.00
_cell.angle_gamma   90.00
#
_symmetry.space_group_name_H-M   'P 1'
#
loop_
_entity.id
_entity.type
_entity.pdbx_description
1 polymer ?
#
loop_
_entity_poly.entity_id
_entity_poly.type
_entity_poly.pdbx_seq_one_letter_code
_entity_poly.pdbx_strand_id
1 'polypeptide(L)'
;MSWAPDSPVELPDGRLVCGNHGLVVCGSCCVDYSFMDDVLDDDAIEGRVRPTPQSLFPAGIGRKAHPPVTRFIRADDPESLLIYTDGACLGNGQVEPKGGWAFVFGPQELNTTASINERLENQGPLGDYANPTSNRAELRAIIGALRYKNWASEGFTTLVLATDSEYVVKGATEWIRAWLRRGWRKSDGAVVSNVDMWQVFLGEVERWHEYAVKIQLWKIPREWNTEADRLAKEGAQLDEELTYKERLGIVP
;
A
#
# COMPACT_ATOMS: atom_id res chain seq x y z
N MET A 1 -4.83 -26.37 31.73
CA MET A 1 -3.51 -25.72 31.84
C MET A 1 -3.67 -24.33 31.27
N SER A 2 -3.45 -23.30 32.09
CA SER A 2 -3.57 -21.89 31.70
C SER A 2 -2.48 -21.55 30.70
N TRP A 3 -2.88 -21.08 29.51
CA TRP A 3 -1.97 -20.51 28.52
C TRP A 3 -1.29 -19.27 29.13
N ALA A 4 0.03 -19.31 29.25
CA ALA A 4 0.86 -18.13 29.50
C ALA A 4 1.48 -17.73 28.16
N PRO A 5 1.41 -16.43 27.76
CA PRO A 5 2.15 -15.99 26.59
C PRO A 5 3.65 -16.23 26.83
N ASP A 6 4.30 -16.88 25.87
CA ASP A 6 5.74 -17.16 25.91
C ASP A 6 6.48 -15.82 26.14
N SER A 7 7.41 -15.79 27.10
CA SER A 7 8.33 -14.66 27.26
C SER A 7 9.53 -14.94 26.35
N PRO A 8 9.59 -14.36 25.14
CA PRO A 8 10.72 -14.62 24.25
C PRO A 8 12.02 -14.14 24.89
N VAL A 9 13.11 -14.82 24.57
CA VAL A 9 14.47 -14.43 24.95
C VAL A 9 15.18 -13.93 23.71
N GLU A 10 15.77 -12.75 23.79
CA GLU A 10 16.61 -12.20 22.73
C GLU A 10 18.04 -12.75 22.85
N LEU A 11 18.55 -13.30 21.77
CA LEU A 11 19.92 -13.78 21.65
C LEU A 11 20.88 -12.61 21.38
N PRO A 12 22.20 -12.77 21.62
CA PRO A 12 23.19 -11.72 21.34
C PRO A 12 23.24 -11.23 19.88
N ASP A 13 22.70 -12.00 18.94
CA ASP A 13 22.59 -11.65 17.52
C ASP A 13 21.24 -10.99 17.15
N GLY A 14 20.40 -10.66 18.15
CA GLY A 14 19.12 -9.98 17.97
C GLY A 14 17.95 -10.91 17.64
N ARG A 15 18.18 -12.23 17.48
CA ARG A 15 17.08 -13.17 17.22
C ARG A 15 16.27 -13.44 18.47
N LEU A 16 14.95 -13.57 18.32
CA LEU A 16 14.07 -14.03 19.40
C LEU A 16 13.93 -15.56 19.36
N VAL A 17 13.98 -16.17 20.53
CA VAL A 17 13.69 -17.59 20.73
C VAL A 17 12.62 -17.79 21.80
N CYS A 18 11.90 -18.90 21.71
CA CYS A 18 11.00 -19.36 22.76
C CYS A 18 11.75 -19.42 24.10
N GLY A 19 11.28 -18.69 25.11
CA GLY A 19 11.99 -18.62 26.40
C GLY A 19 12.12 -19.95 27.13
N ASN A 20 11.17 -20.88 26.91
CA ASN A 20 11.20 -22.18 27.58
C ASN A 20 12.09 -23.22 26.87
N HIS A 21 12.25 -23.13 25.55
CA HIS A 21 12.93 -24.16 24.75
C HIS A 21 14.13 -23.65 23.94
N GLY A 22 14.35 -22.34 23.86
CA GLY A 22 15.47 -21.74 23.13
C GLY A 22 15.39 -21.94 21.60
N LEU A 23 14.21 -22.20 21.06
CA LEU A 23 13.99 -22.45 19.62
C LEU A 23 13.33 -21.24 18.95
N VAL A 24 13.81 -20.89 17.75
CA VAL A 24 13.20 -19.86 16.88
C VAL A 24 11.81 -20.30 16.42
N VAL A 25 11.69 -21.54 15.93
CA VAL A 25 10.41 -22.20 15.67
C VAL A 25 10.22 -23.30 16.70
N CYS A 26 9.29 -23.09 17.63
CA CYS A 26 9.07 -24.00 18.75
C CYS A 26 7.75 -24.76 18.57
N GLY A 27 7.83 -26.00 18.09
CA GLY A 27 6.67 -26.88 17.96
C GLY A 27 6.01 -27.26 19.30
N SER A 28 6.76 -27.21 20.41
CA SER A 28 6.25 -27.49 21.76
C SER A 28 5.42 -26.34 22.34
N CYS A 29 5.76 -25.10 22.01
CA CYS A 29 5.01 -23.90 22.46
C CYS A 29 4.10 -23.32 21.37
N CYS A 30 4.11 -23.87 20.15
CA CYS A 30 3.41 -23.36 18.97
C CYS A 30 3.71 -21.88 18.67
N VAL A 31 4.98 -21.47 18.82
CA VAL A 31 5.45 -20.12 18.49
C VAL A 31 6.51 -20.17 17.39
N ASP A 32 6.51 -19.15 16.54
CA ASP A 32 7.44 -18.99 15.42
C ASP A 32 7.96 -17.55 15.41
N TYR A 33 9.27 -17.39 15.64
CA TYR A 33 10.00 -16.13 15.63
C TYR A 33 10.84 -15.93 14.37
N SER A 34 10.77 -16.82 13.37
CA SER A 34 11.60 -16.72 12.16
C SER A 34 11.26 -15.50 11.32
N PHE A 35 10.12 -14.85 11.55
CA PHE A 35 9.75 -13.59 10.90
C PHE A 35 10.74 -12.45 11.20
N MET A 36 11.58 -12.55 12.25
CA MET A 36 12.61 -11.57 12.54
C MET A 36 13.92 -11.80 11.78
N ASP A 37 14.14 -12.99 11.23
CA ASP A 37 15.35 -13.26 10.44
C ASP A 37 15.34 -12.42 9.14
N ASP A 38 14.16 -12.12 8.59
CA ASP A 38 13.98 -11.20 7.46
C ASP A 38 14.31 -9.73 7.81
N VAL A 39 14.32 -9.37 9.11
CA VAL A 39 14.62 -8.01 9.59
C VAL A 39 16.11 -7.86 9.90
N LEU A 40 16.78 -8.94 10.33
CA LEU A 40 18.22 -8.94 10.65
C LEU A 40 19.11 -9.03 9.41
N ASP A 41 18.59 -9.55 8.29
CA ASP A 41 19.31 -9.57 7.00
C ASP A 41 19.44 -8.16 6.36
N ASP A 42 18.65 -7.18 6.82
CA ASP A 42 18.63 -5.83 6.25
C ASP A 42 19.78 -4.94 6.79
N ASP A 43 20.36 -5.32 7.94
CA ASP A 43 21.45 -4.59 8.61
C ASP A 43 22.85 -5.17 8.34
N ALA A 44 22.98 -6.22 7.50
CA ALA A 44 24.24 -6.97 7.35
C ALA A 44 24.70 -7.25 5.91
N ILE A 45 24.65 -6.29 4.98
CA ILE A 45 25.54 -6.31 3.79
C ILE A 45 26.02 -4.90 3.44
N GLU A 46 27.11 -4.46 4.09
CA GLU A 46 27.89 -3.31 3.61
C GLU A 46 28.37 -3.59 2.17
N GLY A 47 27.91 -2.78 1.21
CA GLY A 47 28.39 -2.78 -0.17
C GLY A 47 27.46 -3.36 -1.24
N ARG A 48 26.30 -3.94 -0.88
CA ARG A 48 25.22 -4.16 -1.87
C ARG A 48 24.34 -2.91 -1.94
N VAL A 49 24.27 -2.29 -3.11
CA VAL A 49 23.27 -1.25 -3.39
C VAL A 49 21.90 -1.88 -3.21
N ARG A 50 21.11 -1.41 -2.23
CA ARG A 50 19.72 -1.87 -2.07
C ARG A 50 18.98 -1.64 -3.39
N PRO A 51 18.34 -2.66 -3.98
CA PRO A 51 17.70 -2.52 -5.27
C PRO A 51 16.56 -1.51 -5.17
N THR A 52 16.59 -0.50 -6.03
CA THR A 52 15.52 0.50 -6.11
C THR A 52 14.31 -0.07 -6.85
N PRO A 53 13.10 0.47 -6.64
CA PRO A 53 11.92 0.16 -7.43
C PRO A 53 12.19 0.23 -8.94
N GLN A 54 12.92 1.24 -9.41
CA GLN A 54 13.26 1.39 -10.82
C GLN A 54 14.20 0.28 -11.32
N SER A 55 15.11 -0.22 -10.47
CA SER A 55 16.01 -1.31 -10.84
C SER A 55 15.32 -2.68 -10.93
N LEU A 56 14.33 -2.92 -10.06
CA LEU A 56 13.56 -4.18 -10.05
C LEU A 56 12.40 -4.15 -11.04
N PHE A 57 11.82 -2.98 -11.30
CA PHE A 57 10.67 -2.78 -12.18
C PHE A 57 11.00 -1.76 -13.28
N PRO A 58 11.90 -2.10 -14.22
CA PRO A 58 12.16 -1.25 -15.35
C PRO A 58 10.91 -1.06 -16.23
N ALA A 59 10.97 -0.07 -17.13
CA ALA A 59 9.97 0.09 -18.17
C ALA A 59 9.93 -1.15 -19.07
N GLY A 60 8.78 -1.83 -19.11
CA GLY A 60 8.54 -3.02 -19.91
C GLY A 60 7.24 -2.91 -20.70
N ILE A 61 7.16 -3.61 -21.84
CA ILE A 61 5.95 -3.63 -22.68
C ILE A 61 4.99 -4.67 -22.10
N GLY A 62 3.82 -4.22 -21.63
CA GLY A 62 2.69 -5.06 -21.25
C GLY A 62 2.04 -5.67 -22.49
N ARG A 63 2.56 -6.82 -22.95
CA ARG A 63 2.15 -7.45 -24.22
C ARG A 63 0.73 -8.02 -24.22
N LYS A 64 0.17 -8.29 -23.05
CA LYS A 64 -1.22 -8.77 -22.89
C LYS A 64 -2.23 -7.61 -22.86
N ALA A 65 -1.78 -6.36 -22.64
CA ALA A 65 -2.60 -5.17 -22.82
C ALA A 65 -2.83 -4.88 -24.31
N HIS A 66 -4.03 -4.43 -24.66
CA HIS A 66 -4.40 -4.10 -26.03
C HIS A 66 -4.95 -2.65 -26.06
N PRO A 67 -4.31 -1.70 -26.76
CA PRO A 67 -3.00 -1.84 -27.40
C PRO A 67 -1.88 -2.09 -26.37
N PRO A 68 -0.70 -2.60 -26.79
CA PRO A 68 0.44 -2.74 -25.90
C PRO A 68 0.82 -1.39 -25.29
N VAL A 69 1.09 -1.40 -23.99
CA VAL A 69 1.42 -0.21 -23.20
C VAL A 69 2.65 -0.44 -22.36
N THR A 70 3.44 0.61 -22.14
CA THR A 70 4.60 0.55 -21.24
C THR A 70 4.13 0.59 -19.78
N ARG A 71 4.72 -0.26 -18.95
CA ARG A 71 4.44 -0.45 -17.52
C ARG A 71 5.74 -0.61 -16.75
N PHE A 72 5.69 -0.49 -15.42
CA PHE A 72 6.81 -0.88 -14.55
C PHE A 72 6.70 -2.38 -14.24
N ILE A 73 7.38 -3.21 -15.03
CA ILE A 73 7.24 -4.66 -14.98
C ILE A 73 8.47 -5.23 -14.28
N ARG A 74 8.27 -6.16 -13.35
CA ARG A 74 9.37 -6.78 -12.61
C ARG A 74 10.30 -7.53 -13.57
N ALA A 75 11.61 -7.32 -13.43
CA ALA A 75 12.60 -7.84 -14.37
C ALA A 75 12.70 -9.37 -14.40
N ASP A 76 12.48 -10.02 -13.24
CA ASP A 76 12.52 -11.47 -13.05
C ASP A 76 11.11 -12.12 -13.03
N ASP A 77 10.04 -11.32 -13.03
CA ASP A 77 8.66 -11.78 -13.06
C ASP A 77 7.77 -10.84 -13.91
N PRO A 78 7.53 -11.17 -15.20
CA PRO A 78 6.77 -10.32 -16.10
C PRO A 78 5.28 -10.20 -15.75
N GLU A 79 4.77 -10.99 -14.78
CA GLU A 79 3.38 -10.93 -14.30
C GLU A 79 3.24 -10.07 -13.02
N SER A 80 4.33 -9.43 -12.58
CA SER A 80 4.36 -8.47 -11.47
C SER A 80 4.42 -7.02 -11.97
N LEU A 81 3.42 -6.22 -11.59
CA LEU A 81 3.32 -4.79 -11.88
C LEU A 81 3.63 -3.95 -10.64
N LEU A 82 4.47 -2.93 -10.80
CA LEU A 82 4.66 -1.88 -9.80
C LEU A 82 3.75 -0.68 -10.08
N ILE A 83 3.08 -0.19 -9.03
CA ILE A 83 2.30 1.04 -9.03
C ILE A 83 2.75 1.89 -7.85
N TYR A 84 3.22 3.11 -8.14
CA TYR A 84 3.49 4.11 -7.11
C TYR A 84 2.20 4.80 -6.70
N THR A 85 2.02 5.08 -5.42
CA THR A 85 0.83 5.77 -4.90
C THR A 85 1.25 6.83 -3.90
N ASP A 86 0.54 7.96 -3.87
CA ASP A 86 0.77 9.03 -2.90
C ASP A 86 -0.52 9.82 -2.63
N GLY A 87 -0.62 10.33 -1.40
CA GLY A 87 -1.68 11.20 -0.94
C GLY A 87 -1.15 12.49 -0.32
N ALA A 88 -1.54 13.63 -0.88
CA ALA A 88 -1.20 14.94 -0.37
C ALA A 88 -2.40 15.63 0.29
N CYS A 89 -2.14 16.47 1.28
CA CYS A 89 -3.13 17.39 1.83
C CYS A 89 -2.51 18.74 2.13
N LEU A 90 -2.86 19.74 1.31
CA LEU A 90 -2.47 21.13 1.50
C LEU A 90 -3.28 21.71 2.65
N GLY A 91 -2.61 22.33 3.63
CA GLY A 91 -3.28 22.82 4.84
C GLY A 91 -3.81 21.71 5.74
N ASN A 92 -3.16 20.54 5.79
CA ASN A 92 -3.57 19.44 6.67
C ASN A 92 -3.74 19.91 8.13
N GLY A 93 -4.90 19.64 8.73
CA GLY A 93 -5.26 20.09 10.07
C GLY A 93 -5.64 21.57 10.21
N GLN A 94 -5.66 22.33 9.10
CA GLN A 94 -6.14 23.71 9.05
C GLN A 94 -7.64 23.78 8.72
N VAL A 95 -8.19 24.99 8.63
CA VAL A 95 -9.63 25.24 8.44
C VAL A 95 -10.14 24.78 7.08
N GLU A 96 -9.33 24.95 6.02
CA GLU A 96 -9.69 24.61 4.64
C GLU A 96 -8.66 23.67 4.00
N PRO A 97 -8.56 22.41 4.47
CA PRO A 97 -7.62 21.46 3.93
C PRO A 97 -8.06 21.02 2.52
N LYS A 98 -7.09 20.90 1.60
CA LYS A 98 -7.33 20.39 0.25
C LYS A 98 -6.51 19.12 0.05
N GLY A 99 -7.19 17.98 -0.04
CA GLY A 99 -6.56 16.69 -0.30
C GLY A 99 -6.49 16.40 -1.79
N GLY A 100 -5.47 15.67 -2.21
CA GLY A 100 -5.32 15.13 -3.55
C GLY A 100 -4.61 13.79 -3.48
N TRP A 101 -4.94 12.91 -4.40
CA TRP A 101 -4.39 11.56 -4.43
C TRP A 101 -3.94 11.24 -5.86
N ALA A 102 -2.89 10.43 -5.97
CA ALA A 102 -2.35 10.05 -7.27
C ALA A 102 -1.76 8.65 -7.25
N PHE A 103 -1.70 8.05 -8.43
CA PHE A 103 -0.94 6.83 -8.63
C PHE A 103 -0.30 6.80 -10.03
N VAL A 104 0.84 6.14 -10.13
CA VAL A 104 1.69 6.07 -11.33
C VAL A 104 2.01 4.61 -11.63
N PHE A 105 1.58 4.13 -12.78
CA PHE A 105 1.61 2.71 -13.16
C PHE A 105 2.42 2.45 -14.44
N GLY A 106 3.13 3.46 -14.92
CA GLY A 106 4.10 3.35 -16.00
C GLY A 106 4.91 4.63 -16.19
N PRO A 107 5.93 4.60 -17.07
CA PRO A 107 6.73 5.77 -17.39
C PRO A 107 5.88 6.93 -17.89
N GLN A 108 6.25 8.15 -17.50
CA GLN A 108 5.61 9.37 -17.98
C GLN A 108 6.21 9.75 -19.33
N GLU A 109 5.59 9.31 -20.42
CA GLU A 109 5.99 9.64 -21.80
C GLU A 109 4.97 10.57 -22.45
N LEU A 110 5.43 11.38 -23.41
CA LEU A 110 4.54 12.23 -24.22
C LEU A 110 3.44 11.39 -24.87
N ASN A 111 2.18 11.78 -24.62
CA ASN A 111 0.96 11.12 -25.10
C ASN A 111 0.62 9.76 -24.47
N THR A 112 1.17 9.44 -23.28
CA THR A 112 0.77 8.25 -22.52
C THR A 112 0.00 8.64 -21.27
N THR A 113 -1.12 7.94 -20.99
CA THR A 113 -1.81 8.03 -19.70
C THR A 113 -1.34 6.88 -18.83
N ALA A 114 -0.24 7.10 -18.11
CA ALA A 114 0.38 6.14 -17.20
C ALA A 114 0.33 6.61 -15.73
N SER A 115 -0.51 7.60 -15.45
CA SER A 115 -0.76 8.16 -14.13
C SER A 115 -2.18 8.69 -14.05
N ILE A 116 -2.66 8.84 -12.81
CA ILE A 116 -3.91 9.51 -12.46
C ILE A 116 -3.62 10.40 -11.27
N ASN A 117 -4.19 11.60 -11.27
CA ASN A 117 -4.34 12.43 -10.09
C ASN A 117 -5.71 13.07 -10.05
N GLU A 118 -6.27 13.17 -8.85
CA GLU A 118 -7.61 13.74 -8.65
C GLU A 118 -7.67 14.46 -7.31
N ARG A 119 -8.70 15.29 -7.15
CA ARG A 119 -9.07 15.88 -5.87
C ARG A 119 -9.56 14.78 -4.93
N LEU A 120 -9.16 14.84 -3.66
CA LEU A 120 -9.74 13.99 -2.62
C LEU A 120 -11.15 14.46 -2.31
N GLU A 121 -12.09 13.54 -2.36
CA GLU A 121 -13.50 13.81 -2.17
C GLU A 121 -13.85 13.98 -0.68
N ASN A 122 -14.74 14.92 -0.38
CA ASN A 122 -15.20 15.17 1.00
C ASN A 122 -16.20 14.11 1.50
N GLN A 123 -16.87 13.42 0.58
CA GLN A 123 -17.70 12.26 0.88
C GLN A 123 -16.95 10.98 0.51
N GLY A 124 -16.83 10.06 1.48
CA GLY A 124 -16.20 8.76 1.31
C GLY A 124 -17.01 7.77 0.49
N PRO A 125 -16.40 6.63 0.14
CA PRO A 125 -17.05 5.58 -0.64
C PRO A 125 -18.25 4.92 0.06
N LEU A 126 -18.40 5.08 1.38
CA LEU A 126 -19.56 4.61 2.15
C LEU A 126 -20.58 5.72 2.45
N GLY A 127 -20.40 6.90 1.85
CA GLY A 127 -21.31 8.04 1.97
C GLY A 127 -21.08 8.94 3.19
N ASP A 128 -20.10 8.62 4.02
CA ASP A 128 -19.69 9.42 5.18
C ASP A 128 -18.92 10.67 4.76
N TYR A 129 -19.18 11.80 5.43
CA TYR A 129 -18.42 13.03 5.23
C TYR A 129 -17.19 13.06 6.10
N ALA A 130 -16.04 13.38 5.51
CA ALA A 130 -14.78 13.52 6.21
C ALA A 130 -13.96 14.66 5.61
N ASN A 131 -13.32 15.45 6.48
CA ASN A 131 -12.38 16.47 6.02
C ASN A 131 -11.16 15.80 5.35
N PRO A 132 -10.64 16.40 4.28
CA PRO A 132 -9.38 15.96 3.68
C PRO A 132 -8.24 15.91 4.70
N THR A 133 -7.50 14.79 4.70
CA THR A 133 -6.26 14.63 5.47
C THR A 133 -5.26 13.86 4.61
N SER A 134 -3.96 13.99 4.91
CA SER A 134 -2.92 13.22 4.21
C SER A 134 -3.21 11.72 4.28
N ASN A 135 -3.46 11.17 5.47
CA ASN A 135 -3.73 9.73 5.66
C ASN A 135 -4.94 9.22 4.85
N ARG A 136 -5.98 10.05 4.70
CA ARG A 136 -7.15 9.70 3.87
C ARG A 136 -6.79 9.70 2.39
N ALA A 137 -6.01 10.68 1.94
CA ALA A 137 -5.52 10.76 0.57
C ALA A 137 -4.64 9.55 0.20
N GLU A 138 -3.77 9.11 1.12
CA GLU A 138 -2.89 7.95 0.93
C GLU A 138 -3.67 6.66 0.70
N LEU A 139 -4.70 6.40 1.54
CA LEU A 139 -5.59 5.26 1.35
C LEU A 139 -6.38 5.37 0.03
N ARG A 140 -6.86 6.57 -0.29
CA ARG A 140 -7.61 6.82 -1.52
C ARG A 140 -6.76 6.56 -2.77
N ALA A 141 -5.47 6.87 -2.73
CA ALA A 141 -4.52 6.59 -3.81
C ALA A 141 -4.38 5.08 -4.08
N ILE A 142 -4.21 4.30 -3.01
CA ILE A 142 -4.16 2.83 -3.07
C ILE A 142 -5.46 2.25 -3.64
N ILE A 143 -6.61 2.68 -3.13
CA ILE A 143 -7.92 2.23 -3.61
C ILE A 143 -8.11 2.60 -5.09
N GLY A 144 -7.72 3.83 -5.45
CA GLY A 144 -7.76 4.32 -6.82
C GLY A 144 -6.95 3.43 -7.76
N ALA A 145 -5.70 3.10 -7.39
CA ALA A 145 -4.84 2.21 -8.15
C ALA A 145 -5.48 0.82 -8.34
N LEU A 146 -6.04 0.24 -7.26
CA LEU A 146 -6.66 -1.08 -7.28
C LEU A 146 -7.97 -1.14 -8.08
N ARG A 147 -8.73 -0.03 -8.16
CA ARG A 147 -9.99 0.04 -8.90
C ARG A 147 -9.86 0.53 -10.33
N TYR A 148 -8.73 1.17 -10.66
CA TYR A 148 -8.58 1.86 -11.93
C TYR A 148 -8.83 0.96 -13.13
N LYS A 149 -8.26 -0.25 -13.14
CA LYS A 149 -8.38 -1.20 -14.24
C LYS A 149 -8.49 -2.61 -13.73
N ASN A 150 -8.97 -3.49 -14.61
CA ASN A 150 -8.77 -4.92 -14.44
C ASN A 150 -7.32 -5.29 -14.79
N TRP A 151 -6.38 -5.09 -13.86
CA TRP A 151 -4.98 -5.47 -14.04
C TRP A 151 -4.78 -6.96 -14.38
N ALA A 152 -5.66 -7.85 -13.93
CA ALA A 152 -5.62 -9.27 -14.31
C ALA A 152 -5.85 -9.47 -15.81
N SER A 153 -6.66 -8.63 -16.47
CA SER A 153 -6.83 -8.71 -17.93
C SER A 153 -5.62 -8.20 -18.70
N GLU A 154 -4.77 -7.36 -18.09
CA GLU A 154 -3.43 -7.05 -18.61
C GLU A 154 -2.41 -8.18 -18.27
N GLY A 155 -2.86 -9.25 -17.61
CA GLY A 155 -2.11 -10.48 -17.35
C GLY A 155 -1.17 -10.42 -16.16
N PHE A 156 -1.39 -9.49 -15.24
CA PHE A 156 -0.67 -9.41 -13.99
C PHE A 156 -1.30 -10.32 -12.93
N THR A 157 -0.46 -11.07 -12.23
CA THR A 157 -0.83 -11.92 -11.08
C THR A 157 -0.32 -11.36 -9.76
N THR A 158 0.46 -10.27 -9.80
CA THR A 158 0.90 -9.55 -8.61
C THR A 158 0.92 -8.05 -8.87
N LEU A 159 0.32 -7.29 -7.94
CA LEU A 159 0.38 -5.83 -7.91
C LEU A 159 1.21 -5.42 -6.70
N VAL A 160 2.33 -4.76 -6.96
CA VAL A 160 3.20 -4.17 -5.95
C VAL A 160 2.85 -2.69 -5.85
N LEU A 161 2.25 -2.30 -4.73
CA LEU A 161 1.89 -0.93 -4.44
C LEU A 161 2.99 -0.28 -3.61
N ALA A 162 3.77 0.59 -4.25
CA ALA A 162 4.83 1.34 -3.59
C ALA A 162 4.27 2.65 -3.02
N THR A 163 4.50 2.87 -1.72
CA THR A 163 4.08 4.07 -0.99
C THR A 163 5.12 4.44 0.04
N ASP A 164 5.27 5.72 0.33
CA ASP A 164 6.05 6.21 1.46
C ASP A 164 5.18 6.44 2.72
N SER A 165 3.90 6.06 2.70
CA SER A 165 2.99 6.19 3.83
C SER A 165 3.17 5.08 4.87
N GLU A 166 3.78 5.43 5.99
CA GLU A 166 3.86 4.55 7.17
C GLU A 166 2.47 4.16 7.68
N TYR A 167 1.51 5.08 7.60
CA TYR A 167 0.13 4.87 8.04
C TYR A 167 -0.56 3.76 7.22
N VAL A 168 -0.37 3.75 5.90
CA VAL A 168 -0.93 2.70 5.03
C VAL A 168 -0.25 1.37 5.32
N VAL A 169 1.09 1.34 5.33
CA VAL A 169 1.84 0.09 5.49
C VAL A 169 1.55 -0.56 6.84
N LYS A 170 1.78 0.15 7.96
CA LYS A 170 1.49 -0.39 9.29
C LYS A 170 0.01 -0.63 9.53
N GLY A 171 -0.85 0.23 8.98
CA GLY A 171 -2.29 0.04 9.03
C GLY A 171 -2.70 -1.32 8.45
N ALA A 172 -2.24 -1.62 7.24
CA ALA A 172 -2.58 -2.86 6.53
C ALA A 172 -1.90 -4.11 7.12
N THR A 173 -0.66 -4.01 7.60
CA THR A 173 0.12 -5.19 8.02
C THR A 173 0.04 -5.50 9.51
N GLU A 174 -0.09 -4.48 10.36
CA GLU A 174 -0.03 -4.62 11.82
C GLU A 174 -1.37 -4.33 12.49
N TRP A 175 -2.01 -3.21 12.14
CA TRP A 175 -3.10 -2.66 12.96
C TRP A 175 -4.48 -3.20 12.58
N ILE A 176 -4.73 -3.48 11.29
CA ILE A 176 -6.06 -3.82 10.79
C ILE A 176 -6.65 -5.07 11.45
N ARG A 177 -5.81 -6.07 11.76
CA ARG A 177 -6.23 -7.28 12.49
C ARG A 177 -6.74 -6.96 13.89
N ALA A 178 -6.13 -6.00 14.57
CA ALA A 178 -6.58 -5.56 15.89
C ALA A 178 -7.84 -4.70 15.79
N TRP A 179 -7.93 -3.81 14.79
CA TRP A 179 -9.11 -2.98 14.57
C TRP A 179 -10.35 -3.81 14.24
N LEU A 180 -10.23 -4.80 13.34
CA LEU A 180 -11.34 -5.71 13.01
C LEU A 180 -11.85 -6.45 14.25
N ARG A 181 -10.93 -7.03 15.06
CA ARG A 181 -11.30 -7.71 16.32
C ARG A 181 -11.98 -6.80 17.34
N ARG A 182 -11.69 -5.49 17.31
CA ARG A 182 -12.24 -4.48 18.22
C ARG A 182 -13.40 -3.69 17.61
N GLY A 183 -13.94 -4.10 16.46
CA GLY A 183 -15.04 -3.41 15.79
C GLY A 183 -14.67 -1.99 15.38
N TRP A 184 -13.50 -1.81 14.76
CA TRP A 184 -12.95 -0.52 14.31
C TRP A 184 -12.70 0.49 15.43
N ARG A 185 -12.21 0.00 16.57
CA ARG A 185 -11.80 0.82 17.72
C ARG A 185 -10.32 0.65 18.04
N LYS A 186 -9.68 1.76 18.41
CA LYS A 186 -8.32 1.80 18.95
C LYS A 186 -8.27 1.28 20.39
N SER A 187 -7.06 1.10 20.93
CA SER A 187 -6.86 0.66 22.33
C SER A 187 -7.43 1.64 23.36
N ASP A 188 -7.46 2.93 23.04
CA ASP A 188 -8.05 4.00 23.84
C ASP A 188 -9.59 4.06 23.76
N GLY A 189 -10.22 3.15 22.99
CA GLY A 189 -11.67 3.08 22.79
C GLY A 189 -12.22 4.03 21.71
N ALA A 190 -11.41 4.97 21.20
CA ALA A 190 -11.82 5.86 20.13
C ALA A 190 -11.97 5.09 18.80
N VAL A 191 -12.85 5.59 17.94
CA VAL A 191 -13.07 5.03 16.60
C VAL A 191 -11.80 5.24 15.78
N VAL A 192 -11.43 4.22 15.00
CA VAL A 192 -10.32 4.30 14.05
C VAL A 192 -10.63 5.37 13.01
N SER A 193 -9.63 6.13 12.56
CA SER A 193 -9.85 7.10 11.47
C SER A 193 -9.94 6.40 10.12
N ASN A 194 -10.74 6.95 9.19
CA ASN A 194 -10.86 6.45 7.81
C ASN A 194 -11.36 4.99 7.71
N VAL A 195 -12.29 4.58 8.59
CA VAL A 195 -12.86 3.21 8.59
C VAL A 195 -13.49 2.89 7.25
N ASP A 196 -14.18 3.85 6.64
CA ASP A 196 -14.80 3.75 5.33
C ASP A 196 -13.79 3.33 4.24
N MET A 197 -12.65 4.03 4.17
CA MET A 197 -11.59 3.73 3.22
C MET A 197 -10.91 2.39 3.52
N TRP A 198 -10.66 2.08 4.80
CA TRP A 198 -10.06 0.79 5.18
C TRP A 198 -10.95 -0.40 4.84
N GLN A 199 -12.27 -0.29 5.06
CA GLN A 199 -13.23 -1.32 4.68
C GLN A 199 -13.23 -1.56 3.17
N VAL A 200 -13.19 -0.46 2.38
CA VAL A 200 -13.08 -0.56 0.92
C VAL A 200 -11.76 -1.18 0.49
N PHE A 201 -10.63 -0.76 1.06
CA PHE A 201 -9.32 -1.34 0.75
C PHE A 201 -9.28 -2.85 1.03
N LEU A 202 -9.80 -3.31 2.17
CA LEU A 202 -9.90 -4.73 2.48
C LEU A 202 -10.75 -5.49 1.46
N GLY A 203 -11.91 -4.92 1.08
CA GLY A 203 -12.76 -5.50 0.04
C GLY A 203 -12.05 -5.60 -1.32
N GLU A 204 -11.21 -4.63 -1.68
CA GLU A 204 -10.38 -4.72 -2.90
C GLU A 204 -9.31 -5.80 -2.79
N VAL A 205 -8.66 -5.96 -1.64
CA VAL A 205 -7.68 -7.05 -1.43
C VAL A 205 -8.35 -8.42 -1.58
N GLU A 206 -9.53 -8.60 -0.99
CA GLU A 206 -10.34 -9.82 -1.13
C GLU A 206 -10.74 -10.06 -2.60
N ARG A 207 -11.26 -9.03 -3.28
CA ARG A 207 -11.63 -9.09 -4.69
C ARG A 207 -10.45 -9.51 -5.57
N TRP A 208 -9.27 -8.92 -5.38
CA TRP A 208 -8.07 -9.27 -6.15
C TRP A 208 -7.60 -10.70 -5.88
N HIS A 209 -7.73 -11.17 -4.64
CA HIS A 209 -7.44 -12.56 -4.29
C HIS A 209 -8.36 -13.54 -5.05
N GLU A 210 -9.65 -13.22 -5.23
CA GLU A 210 -10.58 -14.02 -6.07
C GLU A 210 -10.15 -14.09 -7.54
N TYR A 211 -9.52 -13.03 -8.05
CA TYR A 211 -8.90 -13.01 -9.38
C TYR A 211 -7.52 -13.67 -9.44
N ALA A 212 -7.09 -14.34 -8.36
CA ALA A 212 -5.75 -14.92 -8.21
C ALA A 212 -4.60 -13.89 -8.38
N VAL A 213 -4.87 -12.63 -8.04
CA VAL A 213 -3.89 -11.54 -8.04
C VAL A 213 -3.45 -11.25 -6.60
N LYS A 214 -2.15 -11.32 -6.36
CA LYS A 214 -1.56 -10.97 -5.06
C LYS A 214 -1.38 -9.46 -4.96
N ILE A 215 -1.80 -8.88 -3.84
CA ILE A 215 -1.48 -7.49 -3.50
C ILE A 215 -0.29 -7.48 -2.54
N GLN A 216 0.75 -6.74 -2.90
CA GLN A 216 1.93 -6.52 -2.06
C GLN A 216 2.07 -5.02 -1.79
N LEU A 217 2.32 -4.65 -0.53
CA LEU A 217 2.68 -3.28 -0.18
C LEU A 217 4.20 -3.19 -0.06
N TRP A 218 4.79 -2.17 -0.67
CA TRP A 218 6.21 -1.89 -0.53
C TRP A 218 6.39 -0.49 0.06
N LYS A 219 6.85 -0.43 1.31
CA LYS A 219 7.29 0.83 1.92
C LYS A 219 8.56 1.29 1.23
N ILE A 220 8.51 2.45 0.59
CA ILE A 220 9.66 3.08 -0.06
C ILE A 220 10.05 4.38 0.65
N PRO A 221 11.32 4.82 0.51
CA PRO A 221 11.72 6.19 0.84
C PRO A 221 11.02 7.21 -0.05
N ARG A 222 10.76 8.41 0.49
CA ARG A 222 10.01 9.47 -0.19
C ARG A 222 10.70 9.96 -1.46
N GLU A 223 12.03 9.96 -1.47
CA GLU A 223 12.85 10.34 -2.62
C GLU A 223 12.67 9.41 -3.83
N TRP A 224 12.08 8.22 -3.64
CA TRP A 224 11.75 7.30 -4.72
C TRP A 224 10.30 7.46 -5.22
N ASN A 225 9.47 8.23 -4.51
CA ASN A 225 8.04 8.44 -4.79
C ASN A 225 7.72 9.85 -5.34
N THR A 226 8.72 10.57 -5.85
CA THR A 226 8.62 12.00 -6.16
C THR A 226 7.53 12.34 -7.18
N GLU A 227 7.31 11.47 -8.16
CA GLU A 227 6.32 11.71 -9.21
C GLU A 227 4.88 11.55 -8.70
N ALA A 228 4.61 10.53 -7.87
CA ALA A 228 3.30 10.37 -7.25
C ALA A 228 3.01 11.52 -6.27
N ASP A 229 3.99 11.93 -5.46
CA ASP A 229 3.88 13.11 -4.56
C ASP A 229 3.57 14.39 -5.32
N ARG A 230 4.28 14.67 -6.42
CA ARG A 230 4.02 15.82 -7.28
C ARG A 230 2.59 15.81 -7.80
N LEU A 231 2.16 14.68 -8.35
CA LEU A 231 0.83 14.51 -8.93
C LEU A 231 -0.28 14.61 -7.89
N ALA A 232 -0.08 14.07 -6.68
CA ALA A 232 -1.05 14.18 -5.59
C ALA A 232 -1.23 15.64 -5.13
N LYS A 233 -0.14 16.41 -5.05
CA LYS A 233 -0.19 17.86 -4.77
C LYS A 233 -0.87 18.66 -5.88
N GLU A 234 -0.75 18.25 -7.12
CA GLU A 234 -1.51 18.82 -8.24
C GLU A 234 -2.99 18.47 -8.14
N GLY A 235 -3.32 17.22 -7.82
CA GLY A 235 -4.70 16.77 -7.54
C GLY A 235 -5.37 17.59 -6.44
N ALA A 236 -4.61 17.96 -5.40
CA ALA A 236 -5.10 18.80 -4.31
C ALA A 236 -5.46 20.24 -4.73
N GLN A 237 -4.96 20.70 -5.88
CA GLN A 237 -5.23 22.04 -6.42
C GLN A 237 -6.39 22.05 -7.42
N LEU A 238 -6.88 20.88 -7.86
CA LEU A 238 -8.05 20.77 -8.71
C LEU A 238 -9.31 21.30 -8.00
N ASP A 239 -10.37 21.54 -8.78
CA ASP A 239 -11.65 21.99 -8.27
C ASP A 239 -12.20 21.05 -7.19
N GLU A 240 -12.96 21.61 -6.26
CA GLU A 240 -13.53 20.83 -5.17
C GLU A 240 -14.45 19.72 -5.70
N GLU A 241 -14.21 18.51 -5.22
CA GLU A 241 -15.04 17.35 -5.50
C GLU A 241 -15.70 16.92 -4.19
N LEU A 242 -17.04 16.91 -4.19
CA LEU A 242 -17.79 16.50 -3.01
C LEU A 242 -18.06 15.01 -3.01
N THR A 243 -18.30 14.42 -4.19
CA THR A 243 -18.84 13.06 -4.30
C THR A 243 -17.73 12.09 -4.68
N TYR A 244 -17.62 10.98 -3.93
CA TYR A 244 -16.73 9.88 -4.30
C TYR A 244 -17.03 9.41 -5.72
N LYS A 245 -15.99 9.38 -6.57
CA LYS A 245 -16.10 8.94 -7.97
C LYS A 245 -15.11 7.82 -8.25
N GLU A 246 -15.62 6.74 -8.82
CA GLU A 246 -14.74 5.71 -9.37
C GLU A 246 -14.06 6.25 -10.63
N ARG A 247 -12.73 6.29 -10.58
CA ARG A 247 -11.93 6.59 -11.75
C ARG A 247 -11.59 5.27 -12.43
N LEU A 248 -12.35 4.92 -13.45
CA LEU A 248 -12.05 3.76 -14.28
C LEU A 248 -11.15 4.20 -15.45
N GLY A 249 -10.07 3.48 -15.65
CA GLY A 249 -9.28 3.57 -16.86
C GLY A 249 -10.09 3.06 -18.04
N ILE A 250 -9.85 3.65 -19.20
CA ILE A 250 -10.45 3.13 -20.43
C ILE A 250 -9.91 1.71 -20.63
N VAL A 251 -10.80 0.72 -20.61
CA VAL A 251 -10.55 -0.62 -21.14
C VAL A 251 -10.81 -0.49 -22.65
N PRO A 252 -9.78 -0.61 -23.51
CA PRO A 252 -9.98 -0.57 -24.95
C PRO A 252 -10.81 -1.76 -25.44
#